data_AF-A0A838MKW9-F1
#
_entry.id   AF-A0A838MKW9-F1
#
_cell.length_a   1.000
_cell.length_b   1.000
_cell.length_c   1.000
_cell.angle_alpha   90.00
_cell.angle_beta   90.00
_cell.angle_gamma   90.00
#
_symmetry.space_group_name_H-M   'P 1'
#
loop_
_entity.id
_entity.type
_entity.pdbx_description
1 polymer ?
#
loop_
_entity_poly.entity_id
_entity_poly.type
_entity_poly.pdbx_seq_one_letter_code
_entity_poly.pdbx_strand_id
1 'polypeptide(L)'
;DTWEDEPHFSRFHSLVGMPSANLIDTPDNQETLDAFTSAYLPEVFGTEAGNLQEGENARAAIARLSRAVYKERMGVDATDIPNSEVIDGTEYMVFPNMIVWPSFPNPLVYRFRPGKDQTTSYWEISLFIPFEGERPPSGETYHLEDGDKLADVPYFGGLGAILDQDVENLHFMQEGLVANSSGVFHTSRYQEQRIRHYHETLDRYLDGTL
;
A
#
# COMPACT_ATOMS: atom_id res chain seq x y z
N ASP A 1 3.98 11.38 10.25
CA ASP A 1 4.15 10.96 8.84
C ASP A 1 5.20 11.74 8.09
N THR A 2 5.56 12.94 8.55
CA THR A 2 6.74 13.69 8.11
C THR A 2 7.52 14.14 9.35
N TRP A 3 8.80 14.49 9.17
CA TRP A 3 9.68 15.00 10.21
C TRP A 3 10.46 16.20 9.66
N GLU A 4 10.68 17.22 10.50
CA GLU A 4 11.31 18.48 10.08
C GLU A 4 12.77 18.30 9.66
N ASP A 5 13.52 17.49 10.41
CA ASP A 5 14.95 17.25 10.19
C ASP A 5 15.24 16.12 9.18
N GLU A 6 14.22 15.47 8.65
CA GLU A 6 14.35 14.31 7.75
C GLU A 6 13.61 14.56 6.43
N PRO A 7 14.19 15.35 5.50
CA PRO A 7 13.53 15.75 4.27
C PRO A 7 13.38 14.61 3.25
N HIS A 8 14.14 13.53 3.40
CA HIS A 8 14.27 12.48 2.39
C HIS A 8 13.34 11.30 2.58
N PHE A 9 12.49 11.30 3.61
CA PHE A 9 11.45 10.28 3.71
C PHE A 9 10.20 10.77 4.42
N SER A 10 9.07 10.15 4.04
CA SER A 10 7.82 10.25 4.78
C SER A 10 7.24 8.86 4.99
N ARG A 11 6.39 8.72 5.98
CA ARG A 11 5.76 7.45 6.35
C ARG A 11 4.25 7.58 6.28
N PHE A 12 3.58 6.53 5.84
CA PHE A 12 2.13 6.36 5.94
C PHE A 12 1.81 5.06 6.65
N HIS A 13 0.70 5.05 7.38
CA HIS A 13 0.19 3.91 8.12
C HIS A 13 -1.29 3.68 7.79
N SER A 14 -1.61 2.48 7.32
CA SER A 14 -2.95 1.97 7.14
C SER A 14 -3.21 0.86 8.13
N LEU A 15 -3.90 1.19 9.21
CA LEU A 15 -4.24 0.23 10.27
C LEU A 15 -5.45 -0.62 9.86
N VAL A 16 -5.36 -1.93 10.04
CA VAL A 16 -6.42 -2.89 9.70
C VAL A 16 -7.17 -3.35 10.96
N GLY A 17 -8.44 -3.73 10.85
CA GLY A 17 -9.22 -4.19 12.00
C GLY A 17 -9.56 -3.08 13.01
N MET A 18 -9.56 -1.83 12.56
CA MET A 18 -10.05 -0.69 13.31
C MET A 18 -11.20 -0.03 12.55
N PRO A 19 -12.31 0.29 13.21
CA PRO A 19 -13.36 1.07 12.57
C PRO A 19 -12.86 2.48 12.24
N SER A 20 -13.33 3.02 11.12
CA SER A 20 -13.04 4.40 10.75
C SER A 20 -13.62 5.36 11.79
N ALA A 21 -12.84 6.36 12.19
CA ALA A 21 -13.26 7.40 13.12
C ALA A 21 -14.40 8.29 12.58
N ASN A 22 -14.74 8.17 11.30
CA ASN A 22 -15.82 8.92 10.64
C ASN A 22 -17.15 8.16 10.59
N LEU A 23 -17.22 6.93 11.13
CA LEU A 23 -18.47 6.18 11.19
C LEU A 23 -19.39 6.78 12.27
N ILE A 24 -20.68 6.92 11.92
CA ILE A 24 -21.71 7.36 12.87
C ILE A 24 -21.95 6.27 13.90
N ASP A 25 -22.14 5.03 13.42
CA ASP A 25 -22.28 3.84 14.24
C ASP A 25 -20.97 3.06 14.20
N THR A 26 -20.35 2.87 15.36
CA THR A 26 -19.10 2.12 15.46
C THR A 26 -19.39 0.63 15.50
N PRO A 27 -18.93 -0.16 14.53
CA PRO A 27 -19.15 -1.60 14.53
C PRO A 27 -18.41 -2.23 15.71
N ASP A 28 -18.96 -3.34 16.21
CA ASP A 28 -18.27 -4.14 17.22
C ASP A 28 -17.08 -4.92 16.61
N ASN A 29 -16.38 -5.68 17.45
CA ASN A 29 -15.21 -6.44 17.00
C ASN A 29 -15.57 -7.54 15.99
N GLN A 30 -16.75 -8.18 16.11
CA GLN A 30 -17.13 -9.25 15.19
C GLN A 30 -17.56 -8.64 13.87
N GLU A 31 -18.33 -7.56 13.88
CA GLU A 31 -18.70 -6.82 12.66
C GLU A 31 -17.46 -6.29 11.93
N THR A 32 -16.45 -5.82 12.67
CA THR A 32 -15.17 -5.40 12.10
C THR A 32 -14.40 -6.57 11.46
N LEU A 33 -14.38 -7.73 12.12
CA LEU A 33 -13.77 -8.96 11.61
C LEU A 33 -14.50 -9.51 10.38
N ASP A 34 -15.83 -9.47 10.39
CA ASP A 34 -16.72 -9.89 9.30
C ASP A 34 -16.52 -9.02 8.06
N ALA A 35 -16.37 -7.71 8.24
CA ALA A 35 -16.03 -6.79 7.16
C ALA A 35 -14.69 -7.13 6.49
N PHE A 36 -13.68 -7.52 7.29
CA PHE A 36 -12.40 -7.96 6.75
C PHE A 36 -12.50 -9.33 6.05
N THR A 37 -13.06 -10.33 6.72
CA THR A 37 -13.12 -11.70 6.21
C THR A 37 -13.99 -11.82 4.97
N SER A 38 -15.10 -11.08 4.87
CA SER A 38 -15.92 -11.06 3.65
C SER A 38 -15.18 -10.57 2.40
N ALA A 39 -14.22 -9.65 2.56
CA ALA A 39 -13.44 -9.10 1.46
C ALA A 39 -12.15 -9.88 1.17
N TYR A 40 -11.42 -10.30 2.21
CA TYR A 40 -10.05 -10.80 2.06
C TYR A 40 -9.89 -12.29 2.37
N LEU A 41 -10.79 -12.90 3.15
CA LEU A 41 -10.77 -14.31 3.52
C LEU A 41 -12.18 -14.92 3.44
N PRO A 42 -12.83 -14.88 2.26
CA PRO A 42 -14.24 -15.27 2.11
C PRO A 42 -14.52 -16.74 2.49
N GLU A 43 -13.49 -17.59 2.51
CA GLU A 43 -13.56 -18.98 2.93
C GLU A 43 -13.87 -19.18 4.43
N VAL A 44 -13.55 -18.21 5.29
CA VAL A 44 -13.85 -18.28 6.73
C VAL A 44 -14.99 -17.36 7.16
N PHE A 45 -15.46 -16.48 6.26
CA PHE A 45 -16.55 -15.56 6.55
C PHE A 45 -17.85 -16.30 6.94
N GLY A 46 -18.44 -15.92 8.08
CA GLY A 46 -19.66 -16.54 8.61
C GLY A 46 -19.49 -17.98 9.12
N THR A 47 -18.25 -18.47 9.25
CA THR A 47 -17.93 -19.80 9.80
C THR A 47 -17.43 -19.69 11.25
N GLU A 48 -17.41 -20.81 11.98
CA GLU A 48 -16.84 -20.86 13.33
C GLU A 48 -15.36 -20.42 13.36
N ALA A 49 -14.60 -20.71 12.30
CA ALA A 49 -13.20 -20.30 12.20
C ALA A 49 -13.03 -18.77 12.06
N GLY A 50 -14.00 -18.09 11.46
CA GLY A 50 -14.06 -16.63 11.29
C GLY A 50 -14.64 -15.87 12.48
N ASN A 51 -15.02 -16.57 13.56
CA ASN A 51 -15.50 -15.92 14.78
C ASN A 51 -14.34 -15.49 15.69
N LEU A 52 -14.61 -14.47 16.51
CA LEU A 52 -13.74 -14.08 17.61
C LEU A 52 -13.61 -15.22 18.63
N GLN A 53 -12.40 -15.38 19.17
CA GLN A 53 -12.17 -16.22 20.35
C GLN A 53 -12.44 -15.44 21.65
N GLU A 54 -12.54 -16.15 22.78
CA GLU A 54 -12.78 -15.54 24.10
C GLU A 54 -11.69 -14.49 24.41
N GLY A 55 -12.11 -13.25 24.65
CA GLY A 55 -11.22 -12.12 24.95
C GLY A 55 -10.45 -11.55 23.75
N GLU A 56 -10.68 -12.06 22.54
CA GLU A 56 -10.04 -11.60 21.31
C GLU A 56 -10.74 -10.34 20.77
N ASN A 57 -9.95 -9.38 20.27
CA ASN A 57 -10.47 -8.24 19.49
C ASN A 57 -10.28 -8.47 17.99
N ALA A 58 -10.92 -7.63 17.17
CA ALA A 58 -10.89 -7.79 15.70
C ALA A 58 -9.46 -7.86 15.14
N ARG A 59 -8.56 -6.99 15.60
CA ARG A 59 -7.15 -6.97 15.14
C ARG A 59 -6.41 -8.26 15.46
N ALA A 60 -6.59 -8.77 16.68
CA ALA A 60 -5.97 -10.02 17.11
C ALA A 60 -6.49 -11.20 16.27
N ALA A 61 -7.80 -11.25 16.01
CA ALA A 61 -8.41 -12.27 15.17
C ALA A 61 -7.92 -12.21 13.73
N ILE A 62 -7.85 -11.02 13.13
CA ILE A 62 -7.31 -10.85 11.77
C ILE A 62 -5.85 -11.33 11.73
N ALA A 63 -5.02 -10.95 12.71
CA ALA A 63 -3.63 -11.42 12.76
C ALA A 63 -3.53 -12.95 12.89
N ARG A 64 -4.34 -13.57 13.75
CA ARG A 64 -4.42 -15.02 13.90
C ARG A 64 -4.78 -15.70 12.57
N LEU A 65 -5.82 -15.21 11.89
CA LEU A 65 -6.26 -15.75 10.60
C LEU A 65 -5.20 -15.55 9.51
N SER A 66 -4.61 -14.36 9.41
CA SER A 66 -3.52 -14.08 8.45
C SER A 66 -2.32 -14.99 8.66
N ARG A 67 -1.89 -15.23 9.91
CA ARG A 67 -0.79 -16.18 10.22
C ARG A 67 -1.11 -17.59 9.77
N ALA A 68 -2.35 -18.05 9.99
CA ALA A 68 -2.77 -19.37 9.52
C ALA A 68 -2.67 -19.46 7.99
N VAL A 69 -3.10 -18.41 7.27
CA VAL A 69 -2.97 -18.33 5.81
C VAL A 69 -1.51 -18.35 5.36
N TYR A 70 -0.63 -17.56 5.98
CA TYR A 70 0.81 -17.57 5.64
C TYR A 70 1.43 -18.95 5.87
N LYS A 71 1.10 -19.60 7.00
CA LYS A 71 1.62 -20.94 7.31
C LYS A 71 1.11 -22.00 6.33
N GLU A 72 -0.19 -21.99 6.03
CA GLU A 72 -0.82 -22.98 5.16
C GLU A 72 -0.41 -22.81 3.69
N ARG A 73 -0.44 -21.58 3.17
CA ARG A 73 -0.25 -21.31 1.74
C ARG A 73 1.21 -21.11 1.35
N MET A 74 2.03 -20.57 2.26
CA MET A 74 3.43 -20.21 1.96
C MET A 74 4.44 -20.98 2.80
N GLY A 75 3.99 -21.75 3.79
CA GLY A 75 4.89 -22.42 4.74
C GLY A 75 5.57 -21.47 5.73
N VAL A 76 5.26 -20.18 5.71
CA VAL A 76 5.94 -19.15 6.51
C VAL A 76 5.36 -19.12 7.93
N ASP A 77 6.21 -19.34 8.93
CA ASP A 77 5.89 -19.18 10.34
C ASP A 77 6.03 -17.72 10.75
N ALA A 78 4.88 -17.04 10.80
CA ALA A 78 4.84 -15.68 11.29
C ALA A 78 4.58 -15.60 12.80
N THR A 79 4.55 -16.68 13.59
CA THR A 79 4.09 -16.66 14.99
C THR A 79 4.70 -15.54 15.84
N ASP A 80 6.01 -15.30 15.71
CA ASP A 80 6.74 -14.30 16.50
C ASP A 80 6.80 -12.90 15.88
N ILE A 81 6.22 -12.71 14.69
CA ILE A 81 6.20 -11.42 13.98
C ILE A 81 5.13 -10.51 14.61
N PRO A 82 5.40 -9.22 14.90
CA PRO A 82 4.40 -8.32 15.46
C PRO A 82 3.12 -8.23 14.61
N ASN A 83 1.94 -8.10 15.24
CA ASN A 83 0.67 -8.01 14.52
C ASN A 83 0.68 -6.90 13.46
N SER A 84 1.29 -5.75 13.75
CA SER A 84 1.36 -4.64 12.81
C SER A 84 2.09 -4.98 11.51
N GLU A 85 3.13 -5.81 11.57
CA GLU A 85 3.85 -6.23 10.35
C GLU A 85 3.09 -7.30 9.55
N VAL A 86 2.18 -8.02 10.23
CA VAL A 86 1.39 -9.11 9.63
C VAL A 86 0.07 -8.64 9.04
N ILE A 87 -0.51 -7.55 9.55
CA ILE A 87 -1.84 -7.09 9.12
C ILE A 87 -1.89 -5.65 8.65
N ASP A 88 -1.02 -4.75 9.13
CA ASP A 88 -1.11 -3.34 8.76
C ASP A 88 -0.28 -3.05 7.49
N GLY A 89 -0.69 -2.00 6.77
CA GLY A 89 0.11 -1.42 5.70
C GLY A 89 0.97 -0.30 6.26
N THR A 90 2.29 -0.45 6.22
CA THR A 90 3.20 0.69 6.42
C THR A 90 3.85 1.02 5.09
N GLU A 91 3.87 2.28 4.72
CA GLU A 91 4.53 2.76 3.51
C GLU A 91 5.60 3.79 3.89
N TYR A 92 6.77 3.69 3.27
CA TYR A 92 7.79 4.72 3.29
C TYR A 92 7.97 5.27 1.88
N MET A 93 7.72 6.57 1.69
CA MET A 93 8.22 7.28 0.51
C MET A 93 9.65 7.70 0.83
N VAL A 94 10.59 7.25 0.01
CA VAL A 94 12.01 7.59 0.06
C VAL A 94 12.31 8.47 -1.16
N PHE A 95 12.62 9.73 -0.88
CA PHE A 95 12.94 10.73 -1.89
C PHE A 95 14.18 10.27 -2.69
N PRO A 96 14.20 10.46 -4.02
CA PRO A 96 13.23 11.22 -4.81
C PRO A 96 12.07 10.40 -5.38
N ASN A 97 12.13 9.08 -5.39
CA ASN A 97 11.27 8.33 -6.31
C ASN A 97 11.01 6.87 -5.96
N MET A 98 11.22 6.48 -4.71
CA MET A 98 11.02 5.10 -4.27
C MET A 98 9.98 5.03 -3.17
N ILE A 99 9.09 4.04 -3.24
CA ILE A 99 8.09 3.79 -2.21
C ILE A 99 8.25 2.34 -1.74
N VAL A 100 8.40 2.12 -0.44
CA VAL A 100 8.66 0.81 0.15
C VAL A 100 7.55 0.48 1.14
N TRP A 101 6.91 -0.66 0.92
CA TRP A 101 5.98 -1.28 1.85
C TRP A 101 6.64 -2.53 2.45
N PRO A 102 7.05 -2.50 3.73
CA PRO A 102 7.82 -3.59 4.32
C PRO A 102 6.93 -4.59 5.08
N SER A 103 5.62 -4.58 4.87
CA SER A 103 4.69 -5.45 5.61
C SER A 103 4.29 -6.69 4.79
N PHE A 104 3.92 -7.76 5.50
CA PHE A 104 3.48 -9.02 4.91
C PHE A 104 2.27 -8.89 3.95
N PRO A 105 1.23 -8.08 4.23
CA PRO A 105 0.11 -7.93 3.30
C PRO A 105 0.46 -7.08 2.08
N ASN A 106 1.49 -6.24 2.17
CA ASN A 106 1.92 -5.33 1.12
C ASN A 106 3.44 -5.43 0.91
N PRO A 107 3.98 -6.55 0.39
CA PRO A 107 5.42 -6.71 0.18
C PRO A 107 5.87 -6.00 -1.11
N LEU A 108 5.59 -4.70 -1.21
CA LEU A 108 5.65 -3.91 -2.44
C LEU A 108 6.79 -2.90 -2.40
N VAL A 109 7.49 -2.78 -3.53
CA VAL A 109 8.36 -1.62 -3.78
C VAL A 109 7.97 -1.00 -5.11
N TYR A 110 7.74 0.30 -5.10
CA TYR A 110 7.55 1.10 -6.29
C TYR A 110 8.77 1.97 -6.56
N ARG A 111 9.11 2.14 -7.84
CA ARG A 111 10.09 3.13 -8.27
C ARG A 111 9.58 3.86 -9.50
N PHE A 112 9.57 5.19 -9.43
CA PHE A 112 9.12 6.05 -10.52
C PHE A 112 10.33 6.66 -11.22
N ARG A 113 10.52 6.45 -12.52
CA ARG A 113 11.61 7.10 -13.26
C ARG A 113 11.04 8.08 -14.28
N PRO A 114 11.69 9.24 -14.51
CA PRO A 114 11.29 10.13 -15.59
C PRO A 114 11.21 9.41 -16.93
N GLY A 115 10.16 9.71 -17.69
CA GLY A 115 9.96 9.20 -19.04
C GLY A 115 10.67 10.06 -20.09
N LYS A 116 10.09 10.09 -21.28
CA LYS A 116 10.61 10.85 -22.42
C LYS A 116 10.40 12.36 -22.25
N ASP A 117 9.34 12.76 -21.54
CA ASP A 117 8.98 14.15 -21.28
C ASP A 117 8.27 14.29 -19.93
N GLN A 118 7.82 15.50 -19.61
CA GLN A 118 7.17 15.82 -18.33
C GLN A 118 5.82 15.12 -18.11
N THR A 119 5.22 14.55 -19.15
CA THR A 119 3.92 13.85 -19.07
C THR A 119 4.04 12.34 -18.93
N THR A 120 5.26 11.80 -18.95
CA THR A 120 5.51 10.36 -18.97
C THR A 120 6.47 9.94 -17.86
N SER A 121 6.24 8.74 -17.32
CA SER A 121 7.14 8.13 -16.35
C SER A 121 7.14 6.61 -16.51
N TYR A 122 8.22 5.97 -16.06
CA TYR A 122 8.24 4.52 -15.87
C TYR A 122 7.86 4.21 -14.43
N TRP A 123 6.82 3.41 -14.23
CA TRP A 123 6.45 2.88 -12.93
C TRP A 123 6.92 1.43 -12.82
N GLU A 124 7.96 1.20 -12.02
CA GLU A 124 8.43 -0.14 -11.71
C GLU A 124 7.78 -0.63 -10.43
N ILE A 125 7.28 -1.87 -10.47
CA ILE A 125 6.59 -2.53 -9.35
C ILE A 125 7.32 -3.85 -9.06
N SER A 126 7.77 -4.02 -7.83
CA SER A 126 8.45 -5.23 -7.36
C SER A 126 7.73 -5.83 -6.17
N LEU A 127 7.54 -7.15 -6.20
CA LEU A 127 6.96 -7.93 -5.11
C LEU A 127 8.05 -8.73 -4.38
N PHE A 128 8.13 -8.56 -3.06
CA PHE A 128 9.08 -9.23 -2.17
C PHE A 128 8.36 -10.20 -1.24
N ILE A 129 7.72 -11.22 -1.83
CA ILE A 129 6.90 -12.19 -1.10
C ILE A 129 7.75 -12.90 -0.02
N PRO A 130 7.23 -13.05 1.22
CA PRO A 130 7.95 -13.74 2.28
C PRO A 130 8.18 -15.21 1.92
N PHE A 131 9.31 -15.77 2.38
CA PHE A 131 9.69 -17.16 2.18
C PHE A 131 10.44 -17.69 3.41
N GLU A 132 10.43 -19.01 3.58
CA GLU A 132 11.31 -19.72 4.51
C GLU A 132 12.27 -20.63 3.76
N GLY A 133 13.46 -20.84 4.35
CA GLY A 133 14.49 -21.70 3.76
C GLY A 133 15.31 -20.99 2.68
N GLU A 134 15.55 -21.69 1.57
CA GLU A 134 16.34 -21.15 0.46
C GLU A 134 15.55 -20.08 -0.30
N ARG A 135 16.20 -18.95 -0.59
CA ARG A 135 15.59 -17.85 -1.35
C ARG A 135 15.19 -18.34 -2.75
N PRO A 136 13.92 -18.21 -3.15
CA PRO A 136 13.51 -18.56 -4.50
C PRO A 136 14.21 -17.65 -5.52
N PRO A 137 14.42 -18.13 -6.76
CA PRO A 137 14.93 -17.27 -7.82
C PRO A 137 13.98 -16.09 -8.06
N SER A 138 14.52 -14.97 -8.54
CA SER A 138 13.70 -13.84 -8.97
C SER A 138 12.71 -14.26 -10.06
N GLY A 139 11.49 -13.75 -9.98
CA GLY A 139 10.47 -13.94 -11.01
C GLY A 139 10.82 -13.24 -12.32
N GLU A 140 10.05 -13.55 -13.35
CA GLU A 140 10.12 -12.87 -14.65
C GLU A 140 9.81 -11.38 -14.51
N THR A 141 10.49 -10.54 -15.29
CA THR A 141 10.17 -9.11 -15.40
C THR A 141 9.21 -8.92 -16.55
N TYR A 142 8.02 -8.39 -16.27
CA TYR A 142 7.05 -8.02 -17.27
C TYR A 142 7.24 -6.54 -17.65
N HIS A 143 7.40 -6.28 -18.95
CA HIS A 143 7.46 -4.94 -19.51
C HIS A 143 6.10 -4.63 -20.13
N LEU A 144 5.46 -3.57 -19.65
CA LEU A 144 4.17 -3.10 -20.13
C LEU A 144 4.36 -1.80 -20.90
N GLU A 145 3.60 -1.65 -21.98
CA GLU A 145 3.50 -0.44 -22.79
C GLU A 145 2.19 0.29 -22.49
N ASP A 146 2.04 1.49 -23.06
CA ASP A 146 0.81 2.29 -22.92
C ASP A 146 -0.43 1.50 -23.38
N GLY A 147 -1.41 1.35 -22.49
CA GLY A 147 -2.66 0.63 -22.75
C GLY A 147 -2.65 -0.85 -22.34
N ASP A 148 -1.49 -1.41 -22.01
CA ASP A 148 -1.43 -2.70 -21.33
C ASP A 148 -1.98 -2.57 -19.89
N LYS A 149 -2.53 -3.67 -19.37
CA LYS A 149 -3.16 -3.71 -18.05
C LYS A 149 -2.29 -4.43 -17.04
N LEU A 150 -2.14 -3.85 -15.86
CA LEU A 150 -1.50 -4.51 -14.71
C LEU A 150 -2.36 -5.69 -14.22
N ALA A 151 -3.68 -5.66 -14.44
CA ALA A 151 -4.56 -6.81 -14.18
C ALA A 151 -4.24 -8.04 -15.04
N ASP A 152 -3.61 -7.88 -16.22
CA ASP A 152 -3.25 -8.99 -17.10
C ASP A 152 -1.87 -9.59 -16.74
N VAL A 153 -1.10 -8.95 -15.84
CA VAL A 153 0.19 -9.45 -15.37
C VAL A 153 -0.02 -10.70 -14.51
N PRO A 154 0.60 -11.84 -14.86
CA PRO A 154 0.55 -13.04 -14.03
C PRO A 154 0.98 -12.74 -12.59
N TYR A 155 0.35 -13.40 -11.62
CA TYR A 155 0.66 -13.31 -10.19
C TYR A 155 0.27 -12.01 -9.46
N PHE A 156 -0.15 -10.95 -10.16
CA PHE A 156 -0.67 -9.75 -9.48
C PHE A 156 -2.07 -10.00 -8.89
N GLY A 157 -2.86 -10.89 -9.49
CA GLY A 157 -4.19 -11.21 -8.99
C GLY A 157 -5.04 -9.94 -8.78
N GLY A 158 -5.69 -9.81 -7.62
CA GLY A 158 -6.51 -8.64 -7.30
C GLY A 158 -5.74 -7.31 -7.25
N LEU A 159 -4.43 -7.33 -7.00
CA LEU A 159 -3.59 -6.13 -6.98
C LEU A 159 -3.57 -5.43 -8.33
N GLY A 160 -3.52 -6.18 -9.43
CA GLY A 160 -3.41 -5.59 -10.77
C GLY A 160 -4.58 -4.67 -11.11
N ALA A 161 -5.81 -5.04 -10.73
CA ALA A 161 -7.00 -4.22 -10.92
C ALA A 161 -7.01 -2.95 -10.04
N ILE A 162 -6.37 -2.97 -8.88
CA ILE A 162 -6.20 -1.79 -8.02
C ILE A 162 -5.19 -0.84 -8.67
N LEU A 163 -4.06 -1.37 -9.14
CA LEU A 163 -3.02 -0.55 -9.78
C LEU A 163 -3.49 0.04 -11.11
N ASP A 164 -4.34 -0.66 -11.88
CA ASP A 164 -4.97 -0.10 -13.07
C ASP A 164 -5.83 1.13 -12.74
N GLN A 165 -6.54 1.14 -11.60
CA GLN A 165 -7.28 2.33 -11.14
C GLN A 165 -6.33 3.49 -10.82
N ASP A 166 -5.15 3.21 -10.27
CA ASP A 166 -4.14 4.24 -10.02
C ASP A 166 -3.60 4.82 -11.35
N VAL A 167 -3.35 3.98 -12.36
CA VAL A 167 -2.93 4.44 -13.70
C VAL A 167 -3.99 5.36 -14.32
N GLU A 168 -5.26 4.95 -14.29
CA GLU A 168 -6.37 5.77 -14.80
C GLU A 168 -6.47 7.11 -14.08
N ASN A 169 -6.36 7.11 -12.75
CA ASN A 169 -6.37 8.34 -11.95
C ASN A 169 -5.19 9.26 -12.27
N LEU A 170 -3.98 8.72 -12.41
CA LEU A 170 -2.77 9.48 -12.75
C LEU A 170 -2.90 10.16 -14.11
N HIS A 171 -3.50 9.48 -15.08
CA HIS A 171 -3.76 10.06 -16.40
C HIS A 171 -4.66 11.30 -16.31
N PHE A 172 -5.81 11.19 -15.63
CA PHE A 172 -6.72 12.33 -15.46
C PHE A 172 -6.12 13.46 -14.62
N MET A 173 -5.34 13.13 -13.58
CA MET A 173 -4.61 14.14 -12.80
C MET A 173 -3.62 14.91 -13.67
N GLN A 174 -2.83 14.22 -14.50
CA GLN A 174 -1.85 14.86 -15.37
C GLN A 174 -2.52 15.77 -16.42
N GLU A 175 -3.60 15.32 -17.06
CA GLU A 175 -4.37 16.16 -17.99
C GLU A 175 -4.91 17.42 -17.30
N GLY A 176 -5.46 17.27 -16.10
CA GLY A 176 -5.95 18.38 -15.28
C GLY A 176 -4.85 19.37 -14.90
N LEU A 177 -3.67 18.89 -14.52
CA LEU A 177 -2.51 19.73 -14.19
C LEU A 177 -2.01 20.51 -15.41
N VAL A 178 -1.95 19.90 -16.59
CA VAL A 178 -1.56 20.56 -17.83
C VAL A 178 -2.60 21.62 -18.25
N ALA A 179 -3.89 21.33 -18.06
CA ALA A 179 -4.98 22.26 -18.40
C ALA A 179 -5.19 23.38 -17.36
N ASN A 180 -4.56 23.30 -16.19
CA ASN A 180 -4.76 24.25 -15.09
C ASN A 180 -4.23 25.65 -15.43
N SER A 181 -5.13 26.56 -15.78
CA SER A 181 -4.81 27.94 -16.15
C SER A 181 -4.27 28.80 -15.01
N SER A 182 -4.52 28.42 -13.75
CA SER A 182 -4.00 29.14 -12.59
C SER A 182 -2.49 28.89 -12.38
N GLY A 183 -1.98 27.75 -12.85
CA GLY A 183 -0.62 27.29 -12.57
C GLY A 183 -0.36 26.98 -11.09
N VAL A 184 -1.39 26.97 -10.24
CA VAL A 184 -1.26 26.72 -8.80
C VAL A 184 -1.83 25.34 -8.46
N PHE A 185 -1.02 24.51 -7.80
CA PHE A 185 -1.43 23.23 -7.23
C PHE A 185 -1.87 23.42 -5.78
N HIS A 186 -3.12 23.07 -5.48
CA HIS A 186 -3.69 23.21 -4.14
C HIS A 186 -3.75 21.86 -3.43
N THR A 187 -3.22 21.80 -2.21
CA THR A 187 -3.31 20.61 -1.36
C THR A 187 -4.27 20.81 -0.19
N SER A 188 -4.99 19.74 0.18
CA SER A 188 -5.76 19.59 1.40
C SER A 188 -4.88 19.73 2.63
N ARG A 189 -5.34 20.56 3.57
CA ARG A 189 -4.61 20.83 4.81
C ARG A 189 -4.32 19.57 5.62
N TYR A 190 -5.27 18.63 5.70
CA TYR A 190 -5.18 17.48 6.60
C TYR A 190 -4.58 16.23 5.93
N GLN A 191 -5.01 15.89 4.71
CA GLN A 191 -4.68 14.59 4.11
C GLN A 191 -3.40 14.60 3.25
N GLU A 192 -2.93 15.77 2.81
CA GLU A 192 -1.87 15.86 1.78
C GLU A 192 -0.56 16.46 2.31
N GLN A 193 -0.28 16.29 3.60
CA GLN A 193 0.95 16.79 4.21
C GLN A 193 2.22 16.15 3.63
N ARG A 194 2.16 14.86 3.26
CA ARG A 194 3.29 14.13 2.67
C ARG A 194 3.63 14.65 1.27
N ILE A 195 2.60 15.03 0.50
CA ILE A 195 2.76 15.64 -0.83
C ILE A 195 3.45 16.99 -0.69
N ARG A 196 3.00 17.84 0.24
CA ARG A 196 3.68 19.13 0.52
C ARG A 196 5.14 18.93 0.93
N HIS A 197 5.40 18.03 1.87
CA HIS A 197 6.74 17.72 2.33
C HIS A 197 7.66 17.26 1.18
N TYR A 198 7.17 16.42 0.27
CA TYR A 198 7.90 16.02 -0.93
C TYR A 198 8.27 17.24 -1.81
N HIS A 199 7.31 18.13 -2.08
CA HIS A 199 7.55 19.33 -2.87
C HIS A 199 8.49 20.32 -2.18
N GLU A 200 8.38 20.53 -0.88
CA GLU A 200 9.30 21.35 -0.10
C GLU A 200 10.74 20.83 -0.17
N THR A 201 10.93 19.51 -0.08
CA THR A 201 12.25 18.89 -0.27
C THR A 201 12.76 19.09 -1.70
N LEU A 202 11.91 18.89 -2.71
CA LEU A 202 12.27 19.08 -4.11
C LEU A 202 12.69 20.53 -4.39
N ASP A 203 11.92 21.51 -3.93
CA ASP A 203 12.20 22.93 -4.11
C ASP A 203 13.56 23.31 -3.49
N ARG A 204 13.86 22.80 -2.29
CA ARG A 204 15.17 23.03 -1.65
C ARG A 204 16.34 22.49 -2.46
N TYR A 205 16.18 21.34 -3.14
CA TYR A 205 17.19 20.83 -4.08
C TYR A 205 17.34 21.71 -5.31
N LEU A 206 16.23 22.18 -5.90
CA LEU A 206 16.24 23.04 -7.08
C LEU A 206 16.87 24.42 -6.77
N ASP A 207 16.64 24.93 -5.57
CA ASP A 207 17.19 26.21 -5.10
C ASP A 207 18.63 26.09 -4.57
N GLY A 208 19.15 24.87 -4.37
CA GLY A 208 20.49 24.62 -3.82
C GLY A 208 20.61 24.96 -2.33
N THR A 209 19.54 24.75 -1.55
CA THR A 209 19.44 25.10 -0.12
C THR A 209 19.39 23.89 0.82
N LEU A 210 19.67 22.68 0.29
CA LEU A 210 19.74 21.43 1.04
C LEU A 210 21.16 20.85 1.04
#